data_AF-A0A8J5R7W8-F1
#
_entry.id   AF-A0A8J5R7W8-F1
#
_cell.length_a   1.000
_cell.length_b   1.000
_cell.length_c   1.000
_cell.angle_alpha   90.00
_cell.angle_beta   90.00
_cell.angle_gamma   90.00
#
_symmetry.space_group_name_H-M   'P 1'
#
loop_
_entity.id
_entity.type
_entity.pdbx_description
1 polymer ?
#
loop_
_entity_poly.entity_id
_entity_poly.type
_entity_poly.pdbx_seq_one_letter_code
_entity_poly.pdbx_strand_id
1 'polypeptide(L)'
;MTKAAESWSEVSKQCVEKLKNLQNAAYSKACEIGKLREDEFNVINHGDFWVNNMMFKYDDNGNVIDHIFVDFQICVYGTPALDLQYYLNTSPREEVLIIIKIC
;
A
#
# COMPACT_ATOMS: atom_id res chain seq x y z
N MET A 1 -1.32 2.16 18.47
CA MET A 1 -0.37 1.37 17.66
C MET A 1 0.98 1.21 18.38
N THR A 2 1.70 2.30 18.67
CA THR A 2 3.02 2.26 19.33
C THR A 2 3.07 1.46 20.64
N LYS A 3 2.14 1.72 21.57
CA LYS A 3 2.05 0.99 22.85
C LYS A 3 1.79 -0.51 22.69
N ALA A 4 1.06 -0.92 21.64
CA ALA A 4 0.82 -2.33 21.36
C ALA A 4 2.08 -2.98 20.76
N ALA A 5 2.75 -2.28 19.85
CA ALA A 5 3.99 -2.75 19.23
C ALA A 5 5.13 -2.97 20.24
N GLU A 6 5.18 -2.19 21.33
CA GLU A 6 6.14 -2.40 22.44
C GLU A 6 5.94 -3.73 23.18
N SER A 7 4.72 -4.26 23.17
CA SER A 7 4.38 -5.51 23.85
C SER A 7 4.61 -6.77 23.01
N TRP A 8 4.90 -6.62 21.71
CA TRP A 8 5.04 -7.73 20.77
C TRP A 8 6.51 -8.11 20.59
N SER A 9 6.85 -9.34 20.97
CA SER A 9 8.22 -9.88 20.89
C SER A 9 8.78 -9.97 19.48
N GLU A 10 7.90 -10.07 18.49
CA GLU A 10 8.15 -10.21 17.06
C GLU A 10 8.53 -8.88 16.41
N VAL A 11 8.16 -7.76 17.02
CA VAL A 11 8.43 -6.43 16.48
C VAL A 11 9.79 -5.95 16.99
N SER A 12 10.70 -5.67 16.06
CA SER A 12 12.03 -5.20 16.43
C SER A 12 11.97 -3.85 17.16
N LYS A 13 12.88 -3.65 18.13
CA LYS A 13 13.00 -2.37 18.85
C LYS A 13 13.19 -1.18 17.91
N GLN A 14 13.90 -1.39 16.79
CA GLN A 14 14.08 -0.37 15.76
C GLN A 14 12.76 0.00 15.07
N CYS A 15 11.89 -0.97 14.80
CA CYS A 15 10.56 -0.71 14.25
C CYS A 15 9.70 0.10 15.23
N VAL A 16 9.70 -0.28 16.52
CA VAL A 16 9.00 0.46 17.57
C VAL A 16 9.48 1.91 17.65
N GLU A 17 10.79 2.15 17.59
CA GLU A 17 11.37 3.50 17.62
C GLU A 17 10.96 4.33 16.40
N LYS A 18 10.96 3.74 15.21
CA LYS A 18 10.45 4.41 13.99
C LYS A 18 8.96 4.77 14.14
N LEU A 19 8.13 3.86 14.67
CA LEU A 19 6.72 4.11 14.91
C LEU A 19 6.50 5.25 15.91
N LYS A 20 7.28 5.31 17.00
CA LYS A 20 7.26 6.42 17.97
C LYS A 20 7.52 7.76 17.28
N ASN A 21 8.58 7.82 16.49
CA ASN A 21 8.98 9.04 15.79
C ASN A 21 7.95 9.49 14.75
N LEU A 22 7.21 8.55 14.16
CA LEU A 22 6.15 8.84 13.19
C LEU A 22 4.80 9.17 13.84
N GLN A 23 4.52 8.72 15.07
CA GLN A 23 3.15 8.69 15.62
C GLN A 23 2.46 10.07 15.59
N ASN A 24 3.21 11.14 15.89
CA ASN A 24 2.65 12.49 16.02
C ASN A 24 2.45 13.17 14.66
N ALA A 25 3.13 12.70 13.62
CA ALA A 25 3.09 13.27 12.28
C ALA A 25 2.39 12.37 11.24
N ALA A 26 2.11 11.10 11.58
CA ALA A 26 1.57 10.13 10.64
C ALA A 26 0.24 10.58 10.04
N TYR A 27 -0.68 11.05 10.88
CA TYR A 27 -2.00 11.51 10.44
C TYR A 27 -1.90 12.74 9.54
N SER A 28 -1.17 13.78 9.96
CA SER A 28 -1.04 15.00 9.15
C SER A 28 -0.36 14.71 7.81
N LYS A 29 0.70 13.90 7.79
CA LYS A 29 1.34 13.48 6.54
C LYS A 29 0.41 12.68 5.64
N ALA A 30 -0.38 11.77 6.18
CA ALA A 30 -1.37 11.01 5.40
C ALA A 30 -2.40 11.95 4.76
N CYS A 31 -2.89 12.95 5.50
CA CYS A 31 -3.78 13.98 4.95
C CYS A 31 -3.10 14.81 3.85
N GLU A 32 -1.83 15.22 4.03
CA GLU A 32 -1.09 15.97 3.01
C GLU A 32 -0.89 15.16 1.72
N ILE A 33 -0.59 13.86 1.84
CA ILE A 33 -0.43 12.95 0.69
C ILE A 33 -1.73 12.78 -0.08
N GLY A 34 -2.87 12.77 0.61
CA GLY A 34 -4.19 12.66 0.00
C GLY A 34 -4.74 13.95 -0.61
N LYS A 35 -4.04 15.08 -0.50
CA LYS A 35 -4.50 16.34 -1.12
C LYS A 35 -4.36 16.28 -2.64
N LEU A 36 -5.45 16.64 -3.32
CA LEU A 36 -5.45 16.83 -4.76
C LEU A 36 -4.52 17.97 -5.16
N ARG A 37 -3.73 17.75 -6.21
CA ARG A 37 -2.90 18.76 -6.86
C ARG A 37 -3.40 18.96 -8.28
N GLU A 38 -4.22 19.98 -8.49
CA GLU A 38 -4.98 20.16 -9.74
C GLU A 38 -4.09 20.34 -10.98
N ASP A 39 -2.84 20.76 -10.80
CA ASP A 39 -1.83 20.98 -11.82
C ASP A 39 -0.95 19.75 -12.12
N GLU A 40 -1.18 18.62 -11.44
CA GLU A 40 -0.45 17.37 -11.64
C GLU A 40 -1.26 16.29 -12.40
N PHE A 41 -0.60 15.18 -12.76
CA PHE A 41 -1.24 14.02 -13.37
C PHE A 41 -2.00 13.22 -12.30
N ASN A 42 -3.33 13.31 -12.34
CA ASN A 42 -4.22 12.66 -11.38
C ASN A 42 -5.07 11.56 -12.02
N VAL A 43 -5.28 10.47 -11.29
CA VAL A 43 -6.10 9.32 -11.66
C VAL A 43 -7.07 8.98 -10.52
N ILE A 44 -8.09 8.16 -10.82
CA ILE A 44 -8.90 7.53 -9.78
C ILE A 44 -8.08 6.36 -9.23
N ASN A 45 -7.66 6.47 -7.98
CA ASN A 45 -6.98 5.41 -7.26
C ASN A 45 -8.01 4.54 -6.52
N HIS A 46 -7.71 3.25 -6.40
CA HIS A 46 -8.44 2.31 -5.56
C HIS A 46 -8.30 2.66 -4.07
N GLY A 47 -7.10 3.07 -3.64
CA GLY A 47 -6.78 3.51 -2.28
C GLY A 47 -6.35 2.39 -1.33
N ASP A 48 -6.74 1.15 -1.63
CA ASP A 48 -6.27 -0.08 -0.95
C ASP A 48 -5.82 -1.12 -1.99
N PHE A 49 -4.86 -0.74 -2.83
CA PHE A 49 -4.48 -1.49 -4.03
C PHE A 49 -3.44 -2.58 -3.74
N TRP A 50 -3.89 -3.72 -3.22
CA TRP A 50 -3.06 -4.91 -2.95
C TRP A 50 -3.72 -6.20 -3.44
N VAL A 51 -2.94 -7.27 -3.58
CA VAL A 51 -3.37 -8.52 -4.23
C VAL A 51 -4.60 -9.18 -3.58
N ASN A 52 -4.83 -8.97 -2.29
CA ASN A 52 -5.98 -9.55 -1.60
C ASN A 52 -7.32 -8.89 -1.99
N ASN A 53 -7.28 -7.66 -2.50
CA ASN A 53 -8.43 -6.96 -3.05
C ASN A 53 -8.59 -7.18 -4.56
N MET A 54 -7.97 -8.24 -5.08
CA MET A 54 -8.09 -8.68 -6.47
C MET A 54 -8.72 -10.08 -6.50
N MET A 55 -9.82 -10.23 -7.23
CA MET A 55 -10.40 -11.54 -7.51
C MET A 55 -9.98 -12.00 -8.89
N PHE A 56 -9.41 -13.20 -8.96
CA PHE A 56 -8.88 -13.77 -10.20
C PHE A 56 -9.84 -14.82 -10.74
N LYS A 57 -10.06 -14.80 -12.06
CA LYS A 57 -10.77 -15.84 -12.79
C LYS A 57 -9.75 -16.82 -13.35
N TYR A 58 -10.01 -18.11 -13.19
CA TYR A 58 -9.15 -19.19 -13.65
C TYR A 58 -9.81 -19.99 -14.77
N ASP A 59 -9.02 -20.50 -15.71
CA ASP A 59 -9.45 -21.53 -16.66
C ASP A 59 -9.42 -22.95 -16.03
N ASP A 60 -9.83 -23.96 -16.79
CA ASP A 60 -9.83 -25.36 -16.34
C ASP A 60 -8.41 -25.91 -16.06
N ASN A 61 -7.37 -25.24 -16.57
CA ASN A 61 -5.97 -25.60 -16.34
C ASN A 61 -5.36 -24.85 -15.14
N GLY A 62 -6.13 -23.99 -14.46
CA GLY A 62 -5.67 -23.19 -13.33
C GLY A 62 -4.89 -21.93 -13.72
N ASN A 63 -4.90 -21.52 -15.00
CA ASN A 63 -4.29 -20.26 -15.43
C ASN A 63 -5.22 -19.09 -15.14
N VAL A 64 -4.65 -17.97 -14.70
CA VAL A 64 -5.39 -16.71 -14.58
C VAL A 64 -5.73 -16.19 -15.97
N ILE A 65 -7.02 -16.02 -16.25
CA ILE A 65 -7.52 -15.52 -17.53
C ILE A 65 -8.17 -14.14 -17.43
N ASP A 66 -8.53 -13.72 -16.22
CA ASP A 66 -9.13 -12.42 -15.97
C ASP A 66 -8.98 -12.04 -14.49
N HIS A 67 -9.21 -10.76 -14.16
CA HIS A 67 -9.30 -10.31 -12.78
C HIS A 67 -10.20 -9.09 -12.65
N ILE A 68 -10.74 -8.90 -11.45
CA ILE A 68 -11.45 -7.69 -11.07
C ILE A 68 -10.96 -7.19 -9.71
N PHE A 69 -11.02 -5.87 -9.51
CA PHE A 69 -10.77 -5.25 -8.20
C PHE A 69 -12.05 -5.27 -7.36
N VAL A 70 -11.87 -5.39 -6.04
CA VAL A 70 -12.94 -5.33 -5.05
C VAL A 70 -12.52 -4.44 -3.88
N ASP A 71 -13.48 -4.04 -3.05
CA ASP A 71 -13.25 -3.19 -1.86
C ASP A 71 -12.80 -1.76 -2.16
N PHE A 72 -13.69 -1.01 -2.83
CA PHE A 72 -13.49 0.38 -3.25
C PHE A 72 -13.74 1.43 -2.14
N GLN A 73 -13.64 1.05 -0.85
CA GLN A 73 -14.04 1.91 0.27
C GLN A 73 -13.15 3.15 0.48
N ILE A 74 -11.95 3.19 -0.13
CA ILE A 74 -10.94 4.26 0.04
C ILE A 74 -10.59 4.93 -1.30
N CYS A 75 -11.45 4.82 -2.31
CA CYS A 75 -11.16 5.42 -3.61
C CYS A 75 -10.94 6.93 -3.53
N VAL A 76 -9.89 7.41 -4.19
CA VAL A 76 -9.48 8.82 -4.15
C VAL A 76 -8.95 9.28 -5.50
N TYR A 77 -9.38 10.48 -5.93
CA TYR A 77 -8.81 11.12 -7.11
C TYR A 77 -7.55 11.90 -6.73
N GLY A 78 -6.41 11.54 -7.31
CA GLY A 78 -5.11 12.12 -6.95
C GLY A 78 -3.95 11.47 -7.70
N THR A 79 -2.74 11.67 -7.20
CA THR A 79 -1.53 11.11 -7.82
C THR A 79 -1.62 9.58 -7.96
N PRO A 80 -1.22 8.98 -9.10
CA PRO A 80 -1.14 7.52 -9.25
C PRO A 80 -0.12 6.86 -8.32
N ALA A 81 0.75 7.65 -7.68
CA ALA A 81 1.74 7.15 -6.74
C ALA A 81 1.11 6.47 -5.51
N LEU A 82 -0.15 6.81 -5.17
CA LEU A 82 -0.86 6.20 -4.03
C LEU A 82 -0.99 4.68 -4.21
N ASP A 83 -1.63 4.24 -5.29
CA ASP A 83 -1.83 2.82 -5.57
C ASP A 83 -0.51 2.12 -5.92
N LEU A 84 0.36 2.77 -6.70
CA LEU A 84 1.65 2.19 -7.08
C LEU A 84 2.54 1.91 -5.87
N GLN A 85 2.72 2.91 -4.99
CA GLN A 85 3.54 2.75 -3.80
C GLN A 85 2.96 1.68 -2.88
N TYR A 86 1.63 1.70 -2.66
CA TYR A 86 0.98 0.75 -1.78
C TYR A 86 1.13 -0.69 -2.29
N TYR A 87 0.83 -0.91 -3.58
CA TYR A 87 1.00 -2.21 -4.21
C TYR A 87 2.43 -2.71 -4.09
N LEU A 88 3.41 -1.90 -4.50
CA LEU A 88 4.82 -2.28 -4.51
C LEU A 88 5.38 -2.65 -3.13
N ASN A 89 4.80 -2.15 -2.04
CA ASN A 89 5.25 -2.48 -0.69
C ASN A 89 4.51 -3.68 -0.06
N THR A 90 3.36 -4.07 -0.59
CA THR A 90 2.46 -5.05 0.04
C THR A 90 2.32 -6.36 -0.73
N SER A 91 2.47 -6.33 -2.06
CA SER A 91 2.02 -7.40 -2.94
C SER A 91 3.12 -8.13 -3.73
N PRO A 92 4.25 -7.51 -4.13
CA PRO A 92 5.28 -8.20 -4.89
C PRO A 92 5.89 -9.38 -4.13
N ARG A 93 6.32 -10.39 -4.90
CA ARG A 93 7.22 -11.43 -4.38
C ARG A 93 8.56 -10.81 -4.03
N GLU A 94 9.25 -11.43 -3.07
CA GLU A 94 10.55 -10.92 -2.57
C GLU A 94 11.59 -10.72 -3.67
N GLU A 95 11.60 -11.60 -4.68
CA GLU A 95 12.43 -11.51 -5.88
C GLU A 95 12.26 -10.18 -6.64
N VAL A 96 11.03 -9.68 -6.71
CA VAL A 96 10.69 -8.42 -7.40
C VAL A 96 11.10 -7.22 -6.54
N LEU A 97 11.02 -7.33 -5.21
CA LEU A 97 11.45 -6.26 -4.29
C LEU A 97 12.96 -6.02 -4.33
N ILE A 98 13.76 -7.06 -4.60
CA ILE A 98 15.23 -6.94 -4.72
C ILE A 98 15.60 -6.09 -5.95
N ILE A 99 14.86 -6.21 -7.05
CA ILE A 99 15.12 -5.45 -8.28
C ILE A 99 14.87 -3.95 -8.06
N ILE A 100 13.79 -3.60 -7.36
CA ILE A 100 13.42 -2.19 -7.10
C ILE A 100 14.41 -1.50 -6.15
N LYS A 101 15.13 -2.24 -5.30
CA LYS A 101 16.14 -1.67 -4.38
C LYS A 101 17.52 -1.43 -5.01
N ILE A 102 17.76 -1.98 -6.21
CA ILE A 102 19.05 -1.87 -6.92
C ILE A 102 19.00 -0.78 -8.01
N CYS A 103 17.81 -0.37 -8.44
CA CYS A 103 17.59 0.83 -9.26
C CYS A 103 17.44 2.08 -8.39
#